data_AF-A0A1F2PAG3-F1
#
_entry.id   AF-A0A1F2PAG3-F1
#
_cell.length_a   1.000
_cell.length_b   1.000
_cell.length_c   1.000
_cell.angle_alpha   90.00
_cell.angle_beta   90.00
_cell.angle_gamma   90.00
#
_symmetry.space_group_name_H-M   'P 1'
#
loop_
_entity.id
_entity.type
_entity.pdbx_description
1 polymer ?
#
loop_
_entity_poly.entity_id
_entity_poly.type
_entity_poly.pdbx_seq_one_letter_code
_entity_poly.pdbx_strand_id
1 'polypeptide(L)'
;MIDDVRDIIERGILSLHDALPEIRELASSDDWRKREDAATALVEITKKRKDEVVSEMIIWAEEKDPNIRRVSSEGLRGVARRNPEKILPVIEKLKTDNSLYVRKSVAALLRAISKKNPEFVADLCRKWAKLKNKNTNWIITQGIKKLSKEQQEELKSLLD
;
A
#
# COMPACT_ATOMS: atom_id res chain seq x y z
N MET A 1 17.82 -5.54 -4.61
CA MET A 1 16.42 -5.61 -5.08
C MET A 1 15.76 -6.95 -4.79
N ILE A 2 16.18 -8.11 -5.33
CA ILE A 2 15.78 -9.42 -4.77
C ILE A 2 16.98 -10.15 -4.17
N ASP A 3 18.11 -10.13 -4.87
CA ASP A 3 19.34 -10.80 -4.42
C ASP A 3 19.83 -10.26 -3.08
N ASP A 4 19.74 -8.94 -2.88
CA ASP A 4 20.13 -8.26 -1.63
C ASP A 4 19.30 -8.69 -0.40
N VAL A 5 18.11 -9.26 -0.60
CA VAL A 5 17.19 -9.69 0.47
C VAL A 5 16.79 -11.15 0.35
N ARG A 6 17.53 -11.96 -0.42
CA ARG A 6 17.17 -13.34 -0.71
C ARG A 6 17.06 -14.18 0.56
N ASP A 7 18.04 -14.07 1.45
CA ASP A 7 18.05 -14.77 2.74
C ASP A 7 16.83 -14.40 3.61
N ILE A 8 16.52 -13.10 3.69
CA ILE A 8 15.36 -12.57 4.42
C ILE A 8 14.06 -13.15 3.84
N ILE A 9 13.95 -13.25 2.51
CA ILE A 9 12.78 -13.83 1.84
C ILE A 9 12.66 -15.31 2.16
N GLU A 10 13.74 -16.09 2.05
CA GLU A 10 13.74 -17.53 2.32
C GLU A 10 13.32 -17.82 3.76
N ARG A 11 13.90 -17.11 4.73
CA ARG A 11 13.49 -17.18 6.14
C ARG A 11 12.05 -16.72 6.33
N GLY A 12 11.64 -15.62 5.72
CA GLY A 12 10.29 -15.08 5.84
C GLY A 12 9.21 -16.01 5.26
N ILE A 13 9.54 -16.78 4.22
CA ILE A 13 8.66 -17.84 3.69
C ILE A 13 8.53 -18.99 4.70
N LEU A 14 9.60 -19.33 5.42
CA LEU A 14 9.56 -20.37 6.46
C LEU A 14 8.90 -19.90 7.76
N SER A 15 9.10 -18.65 8.16
CA SER A 15 8.55 -18.02 9.36
C SER A 15 8.59 -16.51 9.19
N LEU A 16 7.41 -15.88 9.03
CA LEU A 16 7.34 -14.42 8.91
C LEU A 16 7.89 -13.75 10.17
N HIS A 17 7.55 -14.29 11.34
CA HIS A 17 8.01 -13.80 12.64
C HIS A 17 9.53 -13.62 12.71
N ASP A 18 10.30 -14.56 12.16
CA ASP A 18 11.77 -14.54 12.28
C ASP A 18 12.44 -13.56 11.30
N ALA A 19 11.77 -13.23 10.20
CA ALA A 19 12.26 -12.24 9.24
C ALA A 19 11.79 -10.81 9.55
N LEU A 20 10.68 -10.65 10.29
CA LEU A 20 10.05 -9.36 10.52
C LEU A 20 10.95 -8.30 11.20
N PRO A 21 11.76 -8.61 12.22
CA PRO A 21 12.62 -7.62 12.86
C PRO A 21 13.57 -6.94 11.86
N GLU A 22 14.18 -7.73 10.97
CA GLU A 22 15.12 -7.23 9.98
C GLU A 22 14.41 -6.48 8.84
N ILE A 23 13.28 -7.00 8.36
CA ILE A 23 12.44 -6.28 7.37
C ILE A 23 12.01 -4.93 7.95
N ARG A 24 11.69 -4.86 9.25
CA ARG A 24 11.30 -3.63 9.92
C ARG A 24 12.45 -2.63 10.02
N GLU A 25 13.66 -3.09 10.35
CA GLU A 25 14.85 -2.25 10.34
C GLU A 25 15.06 -1.62 8.96
N LEU A 26 15.02 -2.44 7.90
CA LEU A 26 15.09 -1.97 6.52
C LEU A 26 13.96 -0.98 6.17
N ALA A 27 12.74 -1.22 6.65
CA ALA A 27 11.59 -0.36 6.41
C ALA A 27 11.73 1.03 7.07
N SER A 28 12.36 1.10 8.25
CA SER A 28 12.59 2.35 9.00
C SER A 28 13.83 3.14 8.56
N SER A 29 14.71 2.53 7.76
CA SER A 29 15.98 3.13 7.32
C SER A 29 15.82 4.46 6.59
N ASP A 30 16.76 5.38 6.80
CA ASP A 30 16.87 6.64 6.04
C ASP A 30 17.24 6.40 4.57
N ASP A 31 18.00 5.35 4.26
CA ASP A 31 18.27 4.93 2.88
C ASP A 31 17.00 4.40 2.22
N TRP A 32 16.55 5.10 1.18
CA TRP A 32 15.35 4.72 0.43
C TRP A 32 15.49 3.36 -0.26
N ARG A 33 16.71 2.93 -0.61
CA ARG A 33 16.94 1.62 -1.25
C ARG A 33 16.60 0.48 -0.28
N LYS A 34 17.05 0.58 0.97
CA LYS A 34 16.69 -0.37 2.03
C LYS A 34 15.18 -0.46 2.25
N ARG A 35 14.46 0.66 2.13
CA ARG A 35 12.99 0.65 2.20
C ARG A 35 12.33 -0.05 1.02
N GLU A 36 12.90 0.05 -0.19
CA GLU A 36 12.43 -0.74 -1.34
C GLU A 36 12.75 -2.22 -1.19
N ASP A 37 13.89 -2.56 -0.61
CA ASP A 37 14.27 -3.94 -0.30
C ASP A 37 13.30 -4.56 0.72
N ALA A 38 12.92 -3.82 1.78
CA ALA A 38 11.88 -4.25 2.72
C ALA A 38 10.53 -4.52 2.03
N ALA A 39 10.09 -3.60 1.17
CA ALA A 39 8.85 -3.77 0.41
C ALA A 39 8.94 -4.96 -0.55
N THR A 40 10.09 -5.18 -1.19
CA THR A 40 10.31 -6.29 -2.11
C THR A 40 10.27 -7.63 -1.38
N ALA A 41 10.92 -7.72 -0.22
CA ALA A 41 10.88 -8.91 0.61
C ALA A 41 9.44 -9.28 1.00
N LEU A 42 8.65 -8.31 1.47
CA LEU A 42 7.24 -8.52 1.80
C LEU A 42 6.40 -8.96 0.59
N VAL A 43 6.60 -8.33 -0.58
CA VAL A 43 5.90 -8.74 -1.82
C VAL A 43 6.17 -10.20 -2.16
N GLU A 44 7.42 -10.66 -2.03
CA GLU A 44 7.79 -12.05 -2.30
C GLU A 44 7.22 -13.01 -1.24
N ILE A 45 7.33 -12.68 0.04
CA ILE A 45 6.79 -13.49 1.14
C ILE A 45 5.26 -13.64 1.04
N THR A 46 4.53 -12.61 0.59
CA THR A 46 3.07 -12.69 0.40
C THR A 46 2.64 -13.77 -0.58
N LYS A 47 3.53 -14.26 -1.46
CA LYS A 47 3.23 -15.37 -2.37
C LYS A 47 2.97 -16.68 -1.62
N LYS A 48 3.48 -16.82 -0.40
CA LYS A 48 3.31 -18.01 0.46
C LYS A 48 2.59 -17.70 1.78
N ARG A 49 2.81 -16.53 2.37
CA ARG A 49 2.26 -16.11 3.68
C ARG A 49 1.39 -14.87 3.61
N LYS A 50 0.51 -14.83 2.61
CA LYS A 50 -0.34 -13.66 2.33
C LYS A 50 -1.07 -13.11 3.56
N ASP A 51 -1.73 -13.98 4.31
CA ASP A 51 -2.66 -13.54 5.37
C ASP A 51 -1.92 -13.09 6.63
N GLU A 52 -0.78 -13.69 6.93
CA GLU A 52 0.13 -13.24 7.98
C GLU A 52 0.73 -11.87 7.64
N VAL A 53 1.23 -11.70 6.41
CA VAL A 53 1.79 -10.41 5.99
C VAL A 53 0.71 -9.33 6.03
N VAL A 54 -0.49 -9.59 5.50
CA VAL A 54 -1.60 -8.61 5.58
C VAL A 54 -1.90 -8.24 7.04
N SER A 55 -1.94 -9.21 7.95
CA SER A 55 -2.20 -8.96 9.37
C SER A 55 -1.14 -8.04 9.99
N GLU A 56 0.14 -8.26 9.67
CA GLU A 56 1.22 -7.40 10.14
C GLU A 56 1.17 -6.00 9.52
N MET A 57 0.84 -5.89 8.23
CA MET A 57 0.75 -4.60 7.55
C MET A 57 -0.42 -3.74 8.07
N ILE A 58 -1.46 -4.33 8.66
CA ILE A 58 -2.51 -3.61 9.38
C ILE A 58 -1.94 -2.90 10.61
N ILE A 59 -1.04 -3.56 11.33
CA ILE A 59 -0.34 -2.99 12.50
C ILE A 59 0.62 -1.89 12.03
N TRP A 60 1.41 -2.16 10.98
CA TRP A 60 2.39 -1.20 10.46
C TRP A 60 1.74 0.06 9.90
N ALA A 61 0.49 0.00 9.46
CA ALA A 61 -0.25 1.16 8.99
C ALA A 61 -0.57 2.17 10.11
N GLU A 62 -0.40 1.82 11.39
CA GLU A 62 -0.64 2.70 12.55
C GLU A 62 0.66 3.24 13.16
N GLU A 63 1.81 2.85 12.62
CA GLU A 63 3.11 3.20 13.17
C GLU A 63 3.39 4.70 13.13
N LYS A 64 4.18 5.18 14.09
CA LYS A 64 4.57 6.60 14.13
C LYS A 64 5.46 6.97 12.93
N ASP A 65 6.32 6.04 12.52
CA ASP A 65 7.25 6.25 11.42
C ASP A 65 6.52 6.20 10.05
N PRO A 66 6.49 7.31 9.27
CA PRO A 66 5.90 7.31 7.94
C PRO A 66 6.58 6.38 6.94
N ASN A 67 7.85 6.01 7.16
CA ASN A 67 8.56 5.06 6.31
C ASN A 67 7.95 3.66 6.45
N ILE A 68 7.73 3.21 7.69
CA ILE A 68 7.08 1.93 7.99
C ILE A 68 5.64 1.91 7.46
N ARG A 69 4.87 2.98 7.69
CA ARG A 69 3.50 3.10 7.14
C ARG A 69 3.48 3.07 5.61
N ARG A 70 4.49 3.63 4.93
CA ARG A 70 4.59 3.55 3.47
C ARG A 70 4.87 2.11 3.02
N VAL A 71 5.77 1.41 3.71
CA VAL A 71 6.09 0.01 3.39
C VAL A 71 4.87 -0.88 3.60
N SER A 72 3.98 -0.58 4.54
CA SER A 72 2.78 -1.37 4.78
C SER A 72 1.81 -1.43 3.60
N SER A 73 1.70 -0.34 2.82
CA SER A 73 0.97 -0.36 1.54
C SER A 73 1.81 -0.91 0.38
N GLU A 74 3.11 -0.61 0.35
CA GLU A 74 3.99 -1.00 -0.76
C GLU A 74 4.22 -2.52 -0.83
N GLY A 75 4.45 -3.16 0.33
CA GLY A 75 4.68 -4.59 0.47
C GLY A 75 3.50 -5.45 0.04
N LEU A 76 2.30 -4.87 -0.08
CA LEU A 76 1.08 -5.56 -0.49
C LEU A 76 0.73 -5.39 -1.97
N ARG A 77 1.61 -4.78 -2.78
CA ARG A 77 1.35 -4.56 -4.22
C ARG A 77 1.01 -5.81 -5.01
N GLY A 78 1.60 -6.95 -4.65
CA GLY A 78 1.28 -8.25 -5.25
C GLY A 78 -0.15 -8.70 -4.93
N VAL A 79 -0.57 -8.51 -3.68
CA VAL A 79 -1.91 -8.86 -3.17
C VAL A 79 -2.96 -7.94 -3.78
N ALA A 80 -2.75 -6.63 -3.71
CA ALA A 80 -3.69 -5.60 -4.18
C ALA A 80 -4.14 -5.81 -5.63
N ARG A 81 -3.24 -6.22 -6.53
CA ARG A 81 -3.56 -6.45 -7.95
C ARG A 81 -4.41 -7.71 -8.19
N ARG A 82 -4.39 -8.67 -7.27
CA ARG A 82 -5.04 -9.98 -7.42
C ARG A 82 -6.30 -10.11 -6.56
N ASN A 83 -6.31 -9.50 -5.39
CA ASN A 83 -7.40 -9.50 -4.42
C ASN A 83 -7.37 -8.15 -3.67
N PRO A 84 -7.90 -7.08 -4.29
CA PRO A 84 -7.86 -5.74 -3.72
C PRO A 84 -8.65 -5.62 -2.42
N GLU A 85 -9.64 -6.47 -2.17
CA GLU A 85 -10.43 -6.47 -0.93
C GLU A 85 -9.55 -6.80 0.28
N LYS A 86 -8.57 -7.70 0.14
CA LYS A 86 -7.67 -8.09 1.25
C LYS A 86 -6.80 -6.96 1.78
N ILE A 87 -6.55 -5.91 0.99
CA ILE A 87 -5.72 -4.79 1.43
C ILE A 87 -6.53 -3.63 2.03
N LEU A 88 -7.87 -3.69 1.97
CA LEU A 88 -8.75 -2.62 2.46
C LEU A 88 -8.45 -2.22 3.91
N PRO A 89 -8.27 -3.15 4.87
CA PRO A 89 -7.97 -2.79 6.26
C PRO A 89 -6.70 -1.95 6.42
N VAL A 90 -5.73 -2.09 5.52
CA VAL A 90 -4.48 -1.33 5.52
C VAL A 90 -4.70 0.06 4.93
N ILE A 91 -5.22 0.14 3.69
CA ILE A 91 -5.36 1.44 3.01
C ILE A 91 -6.44 2.33 3.64
N GLU A 92 -7.43 1.75 4.33
CA GLU A 92 -8.41 2.49 5.11
C GLU A 92 -7.76 3.23 6.29
N LYS A 93 -6.71 2.70 6.89
CA LYS A 93 -5.95 3.40 7.94
C LYS A 93 -5.10 4.55 7.36
N LEU A 94 -4.59 4.37 6.15
CA LEU A 94 -3.68 5.32 5.49
C LEU A 94 -4.40 6.41 4.67
N LYS A 95 -5.72 6.33 4.49
CA LYS A 95 -6.47 7.22 3.57
C LYS A 95 -6.44 8.71 3.95
N THR A 96 -6.12 9.05 5.20
CA THR A 96 -5.99 10.44 5.70
C THR A 96 -4.56 10.81 6.08
N ASP A 97 -3.57 9.97 5.76
CA ASP A 97 -2.19 10.10 6.28
C ASP A 97 -1.58 11.49 6.01
N ASN A 98 -0.93 12.05 7.03
CA ASN A 98 -0.28 13.36 6.96
C ASN A 98 1.00 13.36 6.11
N SER A 99 1.66 12.21 5.96
CA SER A 99 2.86 12.07 5.14
C SER A 99 2.52 11.99 3.66
N LEU A 100 3.03 12.95 2.87
CA LEU A 100 2.92 12.91 1.41
C LEU A 100 3.55 11.63 0.82
N TYR A 101 4.59 11.09 1.47
CA TYR A 101 5.25 9.87 1.03
C TYR A 101 4.33 8.65 1.11
N VAL A 102 3.60 8.51 2.24
CA VAL A 102 2.59 7.47 2.41
C VAL A 102 1.45 7.64 1.41
N ARG A 103 0.90 8.86 1.29
CA ARG A 103 -0.17 9.16 0.33
C ARG A 103 0.21 8.81 -1.12
N LYS A 104 1.47 9.09 -1.52
CA LYS A 104 1.99 8.71 -2.85
C LYS A 104 1.95 7.20 -3.07
N SER A 105 2.30 6.40 -2.05
CA SER A 105 2.23 4.93 -2.14
C SER A 105 0.79 4.44 -2.27
N VAL A 106 -0.14 4.94 -1.46
CA VAL A 106 -1.57 4.58 -1.56
C VAL A 106 -2.13 4.95 -2.94
N ALA A 107 -1.87 6.15 -3.44
CA ALA A 107 -2.30 6.55 -4.79
C ALA A 107 -1.66 5.70 -5.90
N ALA A 108 -0.41 5.28 -5.74
CA ALA A 108 0.23 4.36 -6.68
C ALA A 108 -0.40 2.95 -6.65
N LEU A 109 -0.81 2.50 -5.46
CA LEU A 109 -1.51 1.23 -5.28
C LEU A 109 -2.88 1.27 -5.96
N LEU A 110 -3.66 2.34 -5.76
CA LEU A 110 -4.95 2.53 -6.46
C LEU A 110 -4.78 2.47 -7.99
N ARG A 111 -3.81 3.20 -8.55
CA ARG A 111 -3.51 3.14 -9.99
C ARG A 111 -3.15 1.73 -10.47
N ALA A 112 -2.47 0.94 -9.63
CA ALA A 112 -2.13 -0.43 -9.97
C ALA A 112 -3.36 -1.35 -9.98
N ILE A 113 -4.29 -1.15 -9.05
CA ILE A 113 -5.56 -1.88 -8.97
C ILE A 113 -6.47 -1.51 -10.15
N SER A 114 -6.59 -0.21 -10.48
CA SER A 114 -7.45 0.30 -11.56
C SER A 114 -7.22 -0.35 -12.92
N LYS A 115 -6.00 -0.86 -13.17
CA LYS A 115 -5.68 -1.56 -14.44
C LYS A 115 -6.49 -2.83 -14.65
N LYS A 116 -6.97 -3.47 -13.58
CA LYS A 116 -7.72 -4.73 -13.63
C LYS A 116 -9.08 -4.63 -12.96
N ASN A 117 -9.20 -3.79 -11.93
CA ASN A 117 -10.41 -3.61 -11.15
C ASN A 117 -10.76 -2.11 -11.06
N PRO A 118 -11.12 -1.47 -12.19
CA PRO A 118 -11.43 -0.03 -12.22
C PRO A 118 -12.63 0.32 -11.33
N GLU A 119 -13.72 -0.47 -11.38
CA GLU A 119 -14.93 -0.23 -10.58
C GLU A 119 -14.66 -0.29 -9.09
N PHE A 120 -13.85 -1.26 -8.62
CA PHE A 120 -13.44 -1.31 -7.22
C PHE A 120 -12.80 0.00 -6.75
N VAL A 121 -11.90 0.57 -7.57
CA VAL A 121 -11.22 1.83 -7.23
C VAL A 121 -12.19 3.01 -7.30
N ALA A 122 -13.07 3.05 -8.30
CA ALA A 122 -14.10 4.09 -8.40
C ALA A 122 -15.03 4.09 -7.19
N ASP A 123 -15.58 2.93 -6.82
CA ASP A 123 -16.44 2.74 -5.65
C ASP A 123 -15.76 3.17 -4.35
N LEU A 124 -14.49 2.76 -4.16
CA LEU A 124 -13.71 3.16 -2.99
C LEU A 124 -13.50 4.67 -2.95
N CYS A 125 -13.15 5.28 -4.09
CA CYS A 125 -12.95 6.73 -4.18
C CYS A 125 -14.24 7.51 -3.94
N ARG A 126 -15.40 7.05 -4.42
CA ARG A 126 -16.71 7.65 -4.11
C ARG A 126 -17.00 7.62 -2.61
N LYS A 127 -16.67 6.51 -1.93
CA LYS A 127 -16.81 6.41 -0.47
C LYS A 127 -15.88 7.40 0.24
N TRP A 128 -14.62 7.46 -0.18
CA TRP A 128 -13.60 8.33 0.42
C TRP A 128 -13.84 9.82 0.20
N ALA A 129 -14.41 10.22 -0.95
CA ALA A 129 -14.73 11.62 -1.25
C ALA A 129 -15.67 12.24 -0.19
N LYS A 130 -16.56 11.43 0.41
CA LYS A 130 -17.48 11.86 1.48
C LYS A 130 -16.77 12.35 2.74
N LEU A 131 -15.49 12.01 2.94
CA LEU A 131 -14.71 12.42 4.11
C LEU A 131 -14.34 13.91 4.10
N LYS A 132 -14.42 14.59 2.94
CA LYS A 132 -14.04 16.01 2.78
C LYS A 132 -12.67 16.34 3.37
N ASN A 133 -11.73 15.41 3.21
CA ASN A 133 -10.40 15.51 3.79
C ASN A 133 -9.37 15.81 2.69
N LYS A 134 -8.61 16.90 2.84
CA LYS A 134 -7.62 17.33 1.84
C LYS A 134 -6.58 16.26 1.47
N ASN A 135 -6.16 15.45 2.45
CA ASN A 135 -5.18 14.38 2.23
C ASN A 135 -5.81 13.25 1.42
N THR A 136 -7.04 12.88 1.74
CA THR A 136 -7.81 11.88 0.99
C THR A 136 -8.14 12.35 -0.42
N ASN A 137 -8.60 13.60 -0.60
CA ASN A 137 -8.89 14.17 -1.92
C ASN A 137 -7.64 14.19 -2.81
N TRP A 138 -6.46 14.46 -2.21
CA TRP A 138 -5.19 14.33 -2.91
C TRP A 138 -4.92 12.90 -3.35
N ILE A 139 -5.12 11.89 -2.48
CA ILE A 139 -4.95 10.47 -2.84
C ILE A 139 -5.89 10.10 -3.99
N ILE A 140 -7.18 10.47 -3.91
CA ILE A 140 -8.17 10.19 -4.96
C ILE A 140 -7.69 10.80 -6.28
N THR A 141 -7.38 12.09 -6.31
CA THR A 141 -6.93 12.80 -7.52
C THR A 141 -5.72 12.13 -8.18
N GLN A 142 -4.76 11.64 -7.39
CA GLN A 142 -3.58 10.96 -7.92
C GLN A 142 -3.84 9.48 -8.26
N GLY A 143 -4.73 8.82 -7.52
CA GLY A 143 -5.05 7.40 -7.63
C GLY A 143 -5.90 7.05 -8.86
N ILE A 144 -6.78 7.96 -9.27
CA ILE A 144 -7.76 7.73 -10.35
C ILE A 144 -7.19 7.93 -11.76
N LYS A 145 -5.92 8.32 -11.91
CA LYS A 145 -5.29 8.64 -13.22
C LYS A 145 -5.26 7.49 -14.24
N LYS A 146 -5.67 6.27 -13.84
CA LYS A 146 -5.78 5.09 -14.71
C LYS A 146 -7.23 4.62 -14.91
N LEU A 147 -8.22 5.30 -14.34
CA LEU A 147 -9.64 5.12 -14.64
C LEU A 147 -10.03 5.79 -15.97
N SER A 148 -11.24 5.54 -16.46
CA SER A 148 -11.76 6.22 -17.65
C SER A 148 -11.85 7.74 -17.42
N LYS A 149 -11.89 8.54 -18.50
CA LYS A 149 -12.04 9.99 -18.37
C LYS A 149 -13.34 10.37 -17.64
N GLU A 150 -14.43 9.70 -17.99
CA GLU A 150 -15.74 9.88 -17.36
C GLU A 150 -15.69 9.63 -15.85
N GLN A 151 -15.12 8.50 -15.41
CA GLN A 151 -14.93 8.21 -13.98
C GLN A 151 -14.03 9.23 -13.29
N GLN A 152 -13.00 9.72 -13.99
CA GLN A 152 -12.13 10.75 -13.42
C GLN A 152 -12.85 12.09 -13.23
N GLU A 153 -13.69 12.49 -14.18
CA GLU A 153 -14.49 13.71 -14.12
C GLU A 153 -15.57 13.61 -13.03
N GLU A 154 -16.31 12.49 -13.00
CA GLU A 154 -17.26 12.15 -11.94
C GLU A 154 -16.60 12.28 -10.56
N LEU A 155 -15.51 11.54 -10.32
CA LEU A 155 -14.86 11.52 -9.01
C LEU A 155 -14.28 12.87 -8.60
N LYS A 156 -13.73 13.64 -9.54
CA LYS A 156 -13.22 15.00 -9.25
C LYS A 156 -14.33 15.96 -8.87
N SER A 157 -15.51 15.83 -9.46
CA SER A 157 -16.68 16.66 -9.10
C SER A 157 -17.15 16.43 -7.66
N LEU A 158 -16.74 15.34 -7.01
CA LEU A 158 -17.06 15.03 -5.63
C LEU A 158 -16.05 15.59 -4.60
N LEU A 159 -14.95 16.21 -5.05
CA LEU A 159 -13.80 16.57 -4.20
C LEU A 159 -13.81 18.00 -3.66
N ASP A 160 -14.96 18.69 -3.70
CA ASP A 160 -15.18 20.07 -3.22
C ASP A 160 -14.20 20.55 -2.14
#